data_AF-A0A9N9FL43-F1
#
_entry.id   AF-A0A9N9FL43-F1
#
_cell.length_a   1.000
_cell.length_b   1.000
_cell.length_c   1.000
_cell.angle_alpha   90.00
_cell.angle_beta   90.00
_cell.angle_gamma   90.00
#
_symmetry.space_group_name_H-M   'P 1'
#
loop_
_entity.id
_entity.type
_entity.pdbx_description
1 polymer ?
#
loop_
_entity_poly.entity_id
_entity_poly.type
_entity_poly.pdbx_seq_one_letter_code
_entity_poly.pdbx_strand_id
1 'polypeptide(L)'
;ICADTGDEYRDKCIVLLRNALIGHKRPLTTKEQELYAYWKAATVELCVYRQHHQKVDEEYVEEIHRKIILICDPTNMIRENLIDGSLSPQKFVTDTLAGNFGDSGQITTTYSTVQTEAVIIMR
;
A
#
# COMPACT_ATOMS: atom_id res chain seq x y z
N ILE A 1 -12.29 -14.84 8.48
CA ILE A 1 -11.34 -15.17 7.40
C ILE A 1 -10.19 -14.19 7.55
N CYS A 2 -9.13 -14.60 8.25
CA CYS A 2 -7.86 -13.91 8.21
C CYS A 2 -7.03 -14.61 7.15
N ALA A 3 -6.36 -13.85 6.30
CA ALA A 3 -5.33 -14.36 5.42
C ALA A 3 -4.13 -14.61 6.34
N ASP A 4 -4.09 -15.79 6.95
CA ASP A 4 -2.95 -16.24 7.75
C ASP A 4 -1.87 -16.68 6.76
N THR A 5 -0.83 -15.85 6.64
CA THR A 5 0.27 -16.14 5.73
C THR A 5 1.26 -17.16 6.31
N GLY A 6 1.10 -17.53 7.59
CA GLY A 6 2.07 -18.29 8.36
C GLY A 6 3.31 -17.49 8.76
N ASP A 7 3.36 -16.19 8.46
CA ASP A 7 4.46 -15.28 8.72
C ASP A 7 3.96 -14.01 9.44
N GLU A 8 4.42 -13.81 10.67
CA GLU A 8 3.97 -12.70 11.53
C GLU A 8 4.27 -11.32 10.92
N TYR A 9 5.36 -11.18 10.16
CA TYR A 9 5.70 -9.90 9.51
C TYR A 9 4.79 -9.63 8.33
N ARG A 10 4.53 -10.63 7.49
CA ARG A 10 3.60 -10.49 6.37
C ARG A 10 2.19 -10.20 6.86
N ASP A 11 1.75 -10.85 7.93
CA ASP A 11 0.46 -10.55 8.54
C ASP A 11 0.38 -9.10 9.07
N LYS A 12 1.46 -8.59 9.67
CA LYS A 12 1.57 -7.17 10.06
C LYS A 12 1.47 -6.24 8.86
N CYS A 13 2.13 -6.55 7.75
CA CYS A 13 2.03 -5.79 6.50
C CYS A 13 0.58 -5.73 5.99
N ILE A 14 -0.14 -6.85 6.00
CA ILE A 14 -1.55 -6.92 5.61
C ILE A 14 -2.42 -6.02 6.49
N VAL A 15 -2.20 -6.05 7.81
CA VAL A 15 -2.94 -5.20 8.75
C VAL A 15 -2.69 -3.71 8.47
N LEU A 16 -1.44 -3.32 8.22
CA LEU A 16 -1.10 -1.93 7.90
C LEU A 16 -1.73 -1.47 6.59
N LEU A 17 -1.66 -2.29 5.53
CA LEU A 17 -2.31 -2.03 4.25
C LEU A 17 -3.83 -1.92 4.38
N ARG A 18 -4.44 -2.80 5.18
CA ARG A 18 -5.89 -2.75 5.47
C ARG A 18 -6.27 -1.45 6.16
N ASN A 19 -5.49 -1.02 7.16
CA ASN A 19 -5.76 0.22 7.87
C ASN A 19 -5.65 1.45 6.94
N ALA A 20 -4.68 1.45 6.03
CA ALA A 20 -4.55 2.46 4.99
C ALA A 20 -5.79 2.50 4.08
N LEU A 21 -6.29 1.33 3.65
CA LEU A 21 -7.49 1.22 2.81
C LEU A 21 -8.77 1.65 3.53
N ILE A 22 -8.92 1.33 4.81
CA ILE A 22 -10.09 1.77 5.58
C ILE A 22 -10.09 3.29 5.73
N GLY A 23 -8.91 3.90 5.91
CA GLY A 23 -8.72 5.33 5.98
C GLY A 23 -9.32 5.98 7.24
N HIS A 24 -8.55 6.82 7.92
CA HIS A 24 -9.02 7.48 9.16
C HIS A 24 -10.09 8.55 8.92
N LYS A 25 -10.11 9.20 7.74
CA LYS A 25 -10.98 10.36 7.45
C LYS A 25 -12.34 10.00 6.83
N ARG A 26 -12.48 8.83 6.20
CA ARG A 26 -13.72 8.32 5.59
C ARG A 26 -13.81 6.82 5.84
N PRO A 27 -14.09 6.40 7.08
CA PRO A 27 -14.13 4.98 7.41
C PRO A 27 -15.18 4.27 6.58
N LEU A 28 -14.85 3.05 6.15
CA LEU A 28 -15.82 2.14 5.55
C LEU A 28 -16.93 1.87 6.56
N THR A 29 -18.18 1.97 6.13
CA THR A 29 -19.33 1.99 7.05
C THR A 29 -19.99 0.62 7.20
N THR A 30 -19.59 -0.36 6.39
CA THR A 30 -20.15 -1.71 6.43
C THR A 30 -19.08 -2.77 6.67
N LYS A 31 -19.46 -3.83 7.38
CA LYS A 31 -18.62 -5.01 7.64
C LYS A 31 -18.14 -5.68 6.35
N GLU A 32 -18.94 -5.61 5.29
CA GLU A 32 -18.58 -6.13 3.96
C GLU A 32 -17.45 -5.31 3.33
N GLN A 33 -17.51 -3.99 3.42
CA GLN A 33 -16.43 -3.12 2.93
C GLN A 33 -15.14 -3.33 3.73
N GLU A 34 -15.21 -3.49 5.05
CA GLU A 34 -14.03 -3.81 5.87
C GLU A 34 -13.41 -5.17 5.51
N LEU A 35 -14.25 -6.18 5.25
CA LEU A 35 -13.78 -7.48 4.80
C LEU A 35 -13.14 -7.36 3.42
N TYR A 36 -13.76 -6.61 2.51
CA TYR A 36 -13.23 -6.38 1.18
C TYR A 36 -11.89 -5.64 1.20
N ALA A 37 -11.74 -4.62 2.06
CA ALA A 37 -10.47 -3.94 2.29
C ALA A 37 -9.38 -4.90 2.79
N TYR A 38 -9.74 -5.85 3.66
CA TYR A 38 -8.82 -6.88 4.11
C TYR A 38 -8.36 -7.79 2.96
N TRP A 39 -9.29 -8.28 2.13
CA TRP A 39 -8.96 -9.08 0.94
C TRP A 39 -8.06 -8.32 -0.04
N LYS A 40 -8.34 -7.04 -0.27
CA LYS A 40 -7.51 -6.18 -1.13
C LYS A 40 -6.12 -6.00 -0.54
N ALA A 41 -6.00 -5.72 0.76
CA ALA A 41 -4.71 -5.62 1.45
C ALA A 41 -3.88 -6.90 1.33
N ALA A 42 -4.48 -8.06 1.59
CA ALA A 42 -3.82 -9.36 1.43
C ALA A 42 -3.39 -9.62 -0.01
N THR A 43 -4.17 -9.15 -0.99
CA THR A 43 -3.81 -9.31 -2.41
C THR A 43 -2.65 -8.41 -2.81
N VAL A 44 -2.63 -7.15 -2.33
CA VAL A 44 -1.53 -6.21 -2.53
C VAL A 44 -0.24 -6.78 -1.93
N GLU A 45 -0.29 -7.23 -0.68
CA GLU A 45 0.85 -7.86 0.00
C GLU A 45 1.37 -9.06 -0.80
N LEU A 46 0.50 -9.99 -1.18
CA LEU A 46 0.88 -11.17 -1.94
C LEU A 46 1.54 -10.82 -3.28
N CYS A 47 1.07 -9.75 -3.94
CA CYS A 47 1.68 -9.29 -5.19
C CYS A 47 3.09 -8.76 -4.95
N VAL A 48 3.30 -7.96 -3.91
CA VAL A 48 4.64 -7.46 -3.54
C VAL A 48 5.54 -8.63 -3.15
N TYR A 49 5.07 -9.54 -2.30
CA TYR A 49 5.82 -10.73 -1.90
C TYR A 49 6.28 -11.57 -3.09
N ARG A 50 5.44 -11.72 -4.12
CA ARG A 50 5.80 -12.42 -5.36
C ARG A 50 6.83 -11.66 -6.20
N GLN A 51 6.76 -10.33 -6.24
CA GLN A 51 7.74 -9.49 -6.93
C GLN A 51 9.13 -9.59 -6.27
N HIS A 52 9.18 -9.71 -4.94
CA HIS A 52 10.40 -9.91 -4.16
C HIS A 52 10.78 -11.39 -4.02
N HIS A 53 10.45 -12.22 -5.01
CA HIS A 53 10.84 -13.64 -5.06
C HIS A 53 10.47 -14.46 -3.81
N GLN A 54 9.36 -14.12 -3.16
CA GLN A 54 8.90 -14.78 -1.94
C GLN A 54 9.92 -14.67 -0.79
N LYS A 55 10.57 -13.51 -0.66
CA LYS A 55 11.44 -13.18 0.45
C LYS A 55 10.94 -11.94 1.16
N VAL A 56 11.08 -11.95 2.49
CA VAL A 56 10.81 -10.80 3.36
C VAL A 56 12.16 -10.17 3.67
N ASP A 57 12.59 -9.24 2.82
CA ASP A 57 13.83 -8.46 2.95
C ASP A 57 13.55 -6.95 3.08
N GLU A 58 14.60 -6.15 3.21
CA GLU A 58 14.47 -4.70 3.36
C GLU A 58 13.73 -4.06 2.17
N GLU A 59 13.99 -4.54 0.95
CA GLU A 59 13.35 -4.03 -0.27
C GLU A 59 11.84 -4.34 -0.27
N TYR A 60 11.43 -5.54 0.15
CA TYR A 60 10.03 -5.91 0.33
C TYR A 60 9.34 -4.96 1.33
N VAL A 61 9.99 -4.69 2.48
CA VAL A 61 9.43 -3.83 3.52
C VAL A 61 9.30 -2.39 3.03
N GLU A 62 10.31 -1.87 2.35
CA GLU A 62 10.25 -0.55 1.73
C GLU A 62 9.13 -0.44 0.70
N GLU A 63 8.93 -1.46 -0.12
CA GLU A 63 7.88 -1.45 -1.13
C GLU A 63 6.49 -1.45 -0.49
N ILE A 64 6.27 -2.25 0.56
CA ILE A 64 5.03 -2.20 1.35
C ILE A 64 4.79 -0.81 1.93
N HIS A 65 5.82 -0.17 2.50
CA HIS A 65 5.71 1.20 3.02
C HIS A 65 5.37 2.21 1.91
N ARG A 66 6.01 2.12 0.74
CA ARG A 66 5.68 2.97 -0.43
C ARG A 66 4.22 2.80 -0.84
N LYS A 67 3.71 1.57 -0.89
CA LYS A 67 2.29 1.31 -1.20
C LYS A 67 1.36 1.94 -0.17
N ILE A 68 1.67 1.84 1.11
CA ILE A 68 0.86 2.44 2.18
C ILE A 68 0.79 3.96 2.03
N ILE A 69 1.92 4.61 1.75
CA ILE A 69 1.98 6.06 1.54
C ILE A 69 1.07 6.47 0.37
N LEU A 70 1.16 5.75 -0.76
CA LEU A 70 0.32 6.01 -1.93
C LEU A 70 -1.17 5.83 -1.64
N ILE A 71 -1.56 4.80 -0.89
CA ILE A 71 -2.96 4.58 -0.49
C ILE A 71 -3.45 5.69 0.46
N CYS A 72 -2.59 6.17 1.36
CA CYS A 72 -2.93 7.20 2.34
C CYS A 72 -2.92 8.63 1.76
N ASP A 73 -2.27 8.84 0.61
CA ASP A 73 -2.13 10.15 0.01
C ASP A 73 -3.48 10.64 -0.57
N PRO A 74 -4.02 11.75 -0.04
CA PRO A 74 -5.34 12.27 -0.43
C PRO A 74 -5.34 12.96 -1.80
N THR A 75 -4.18 13.22 -2.40
CA THR A 75 -4.07 13.88 -3.70
C THR A 75 -4.32 12.93 -4.86
N ASN A 76 -4.20 11.62 -4.62
CA ASN A 76 -4.48 10.59 -5.60
C ASN A 76 -5.77 9.82 -5.27
N MET A 77 -6.28 9.06 -6.24
CA MET A 77 -7.51 8.27 -6.10
C MET A 77 -7.26 6.78 -5.86
N ILE A 78 -6.04 6.37 -5.52
CA ILE A 78 -5.63 4.95 -5.45
C ILE A 78 -6.49 4.18 -4.46
N ARG A 79 -6.74 4.75 -3.27
CA ARG A 79 -7.60 4.12 -2.25
C ARG A 79 -9.00 3.85 -2.77
N GLU A 80 -9.67 4.86 -3.32
CA GLU A 80 -11.03 4.71 -3.82
C GLU A 80 -11.07 3.73 -5.00
N ASN A 81 -10.09 3.81 -5.90
CA ASN A 81 -10.01 2.91 -7.06
C ASN A 81 -9.74 1.43 -6.68
N LEU A 82 -9.01 1.18 -5.59
CA LEU A 82 -8.80 -0.18 -5.07
C LEU A 82 -10.07 -0.74 -4.41
N ILE A 83 -10.82 0.12 -3.72
CA ILE A 83 -12.07 -0.22 -3.02
C ILE A 83 -13.22 -0.43 -4.01
N ASP A 84 -13.36 0.42 -5.03
CA ASP A 84 -14.39 0.26 -6.07
C ASP A 84 -14.03 -0.83 -7.10
N GLY A 85 -12.75 -1.23 -7.17
CA GLY A 85 -12.25 -2.28 -8.05
C GLY A 85 -11.84 -1.80 -9.45
N SER A 86 -11.90 -0.51 -9.74
CA SER A 86 -11.40 0.10 -10.98
C SER A 86 -9.88 -0.04 -11.14
N LEU A 87 -9.15 -0.17 -10.02
CA LEU A 87 -7.75 -0.53 -9.96
C LEU A 87 -7.59 -1.92 -9.33
N SER A 88 -6.99 -2.86 -10.07
CA SER A 88 -6.66 -4.17 -9.51
C SER A 88 -5.42 -4.10 -8.63
N PRO A 89 -5.34 -4.87 -7.52
CA PRO A 89 -4.15 -4.95 -6.68
C PRO A 89 -2.87 -5.30 -7.45
N GLN A 90 -2.97 -6.21 -8.43
CA GLN A 90 -1.86 -6.62 -9.28
C GLN A 90 -1.34 -5.45 -10.12
N LYS A 91 -2.25 -4.65 -10.70
CA LYS A 91 -1.90 -3.49 -11.52
C LYS A 91 -1.30 -2.39 -10.65
N PHE A 92 -1.90 -2.10 -9.50
CA PHE A 92 -1.35 -1.15 -8.53
C PHE A 92 0.09 -1.49 -8.15
N VAL A 93 0.36 -2.77 -7.87
CA VAL A 93 1.69 -3.21 -7.45
C VAL A 93 2.72 -3.17 -8.59
N THR A 94 2.34 -3.58 -9.79
CA THR A 94 3.21 -3.58 -10.99
C THR A 94 3.48 -2.17 -11.53
N ASP A 95 2.46 -1.31 -11.60
CA ASP A 95 2.54 0.03 -12.20
C ASP A 95 3.30 1.04 -11.33
N THR A 96 3.63 0.72 -10.07
CA THR A 96 4.48 1.62 -9.25
C THR A 96 5.98 1.31 -9.42
N LEU A 97 6.33 0.09 -9.85
CA LEU A 97 7.73 -0.30 -10.09
C LEU A 97 8.24 0.16 -11.46
N ALA A 98 7.34 0.30 -12.43
CA ALA A 98 7.60 1.13 -13.61
C ALA A 98 7.21 2.56 -13.25
N GLY A 99 8.08 3.55 -13.40
CA GLY A 99 7.71 4.97 -13.26
C GLY A 99 6.74 5.46 -14.35
N ASN A 100 5.64 4.75 -14.58
CA ASN A 100 4.68 4.95 -15.66
C ASN A 100 3.28 5.19 -15.09
N PHE A 101 3.13 6.26 -14.29
CA PHE A 101 1.92 7.06 -14.39
C PHE A 101 2.05 7.87 -15.69
N GLY A 102 1.45 7.36 -16.77
CA GLY A 102 1.69 7.83 -18.14
C GLY A 102 1.28 9.28 -18.42
N ASP A 103 2.29 10.05 -18.84
CA ASP A 103 2.31 10.92 -20.02
C ASP A 103 1.45 12.21 -20.01
N SER A 104 1.80 13.19 -19.17
CA SER A 104 1.99 14.61 -19.58
C SER A 104 2.60 15.41 -18.42
N GLY A 105 3.82 15.92 -18.60
CA GLY A 105 4.45 16.87 -17.68
C GLY A 105 5.52 16.25 -16.78
N GLN A 106 6.73 16.78 -16.93
CA GLN A 106 7.93 16.48 -16.15
C GLN A 106 7.65 16.20 -14.67
N ILE A 107 8.08 15.04 -14.18
CA ILE A 107 8.48 14.91 -12.77
C ILE A 107 9.88 14.32 -12.76
N THR A 108 10.85 15.23 -12.63
CA THR A 108 12.27 14.93 -12.48
C THR A 108 12.50 14.18 -11.17
N THR A 109 13.13 13.02 -11.27
CA THR A 109 13.66 12.23 -10.15
C THR A 109 14.59 13.07 -9.29
N THR A 110 14.26 13.26 -8.00
CA THR A 110 15.27 13.45 -6.94
C THR A 110 14.65 13.08 -5.59
N TYR A 111 14.90 11.86 -5.10
CA TYR A 111 14.90 11.61 -3.66
C TYR A 111 16.32 11.23 -3.26
N SER A 112 17.21 12.22 -3.37
CA SER A 112 18.43 12.27 -2.58
C SER A 112 18.02 12.55 -1.13
N THR A 113 18.42 11.65 -0.23
CA THR A 113 18.77 11.94 1.17
C THR A 113 17.88 12.95 1.90
N VAL A 114 16.85 12.46 2.59
CA VAL A 114 16.33 13.15 3.78
C VAL A 114 16.56 12.25 4.98
N GLN A 115 17.82 12.27 5.44
CA GLN A 115 18.13 12.03 6.84
C GLN A 115 17.38 13.08 7.67
N THR A 116 16.77 12.59 8.75
CA THR A 116 16.47 13.34 9.98
C THR A 116 15.45 14.48 9.83
N GLU A 117 14.28 14.29 10.47
CA GLU A 117 13.50 15.29 11.24
C GLU A 117 12.00 14.91 11.19
N ALA A 118 11.63 13.86 11.92
CA ALA A 118 10.25 13.67 12.37
C ALA A 118 10.26 12.95 13.73
N VAL A 119 11.02 13.51 14.66
CA VAL A 119 10.95 13.21 16.08
C VAL A 119 10.13 14.34 16.71
N ILE A 120 9.08 13.96 17.45
CA ILE A 120 8.27 14.80 18.37
C ILE A 120 7.14 15.62 17.71
N ILE A 121 5.99 14.96 17.49
CA ILE A 121 4.73 15.49 18.02
C ILE A 121 3.92 14.32 18.62
N MET A 122 4.25 13.93 19.85
CA MET A 122 3.25 13.50 20.82
C MET A 122 3.73 13.97 22.20
N ARG A 123 2.89 14.77 22.84
CA ARG A 123 2.95 15.06 24.28
C ARG A 123 2.52 13.84 25.07
#